data_AF-A0A3P2AC22-F1
#
_entry.id   AF-A0A3P2AC22-F1
#
_cell.length_a   1.000
_cell.length_b   1.000
_cell.length_c   1.000
_cell.angle_alpha   90.00
_cell.angle_beta   90.00
_cell.angle_gamma   90.00
#
_symmetry.space_group_name_H-M   'P 1'
#
loop_
_entity.id
_entity.type
_entity.pdbx_description
1 polymer ?
#
loop_
_entity_poly.entity_id
_entity_poly.type
_entity_poly.pdbx_seq_one_letter_code
_entity_poly.pdbx_strand_id
1 'polypeptide(L)'
;MKRTIAIVGGGDTSEFQVSLRSAQGIYSFIDKEKYILYIVQMHGRDWHVRLPDGTTAPIDRNDFSFLLNGKKVVFDFAYITIHGTPGEDGRLQGYFDMLRIPYSCCGVLAASLTYDKFACNQYLKSFGVRIAESLLLRKGQTISDEDVIGKIGLPCFIKPSLGGSSFGVTKVKTREQIQPAIAKAFEEAQEVLVEAFMEGMELTCGCYKTKEKSVVFPLTEVVSHNEYFDYEAKYNGESDEITPARVSDELRDRVQQLTSAIYDILNAQGIIRVDYIITAGEKINLLEVNTTPGMTATSFIPQQVRAAGLDIKDVMTDIIENAF
;
A
#
# COMPACT_ATOMS: atom_id res chain seq x y z
N MET A 1 -32.83 -1.99 -1.69
CA MET A 1 -32.23 -3.27 -1.27
C MET A 1 -30.80 -2.97 -0.82
N LYS A 2 -30.30 -3.59 0.25
CA LYS A 2 -28.91 -3.36 0.67
C LYS A 2 -27.96 -3.91 -0.38
N ARG A 3 -26.89 -3.18 -0.71
CA ARG A 3 -25.81 -3.67 -1.58
C ARG A 3 -25.01 -4.76 -0.84
N THR A 4 -24.58 -5.78 -1.58
CA THR A 4 -23.78 -6.90 -1.09
C THR A 4 -22.31 -6.63 -1.38
N ILE A 5 -21.50 -6.50 -0.34
CA ILE A 5 -20.09 -6.10 -0.42
C ILE A 5 -19.20 -7.30 -0.10
N ALA A 6 -18.27 -7.60 -0.99
CA ALA A 6 -17.19 -8.55 -0.74
C ALA A 6 -16.01 -7.81 -0.11
N ILE A 7 -15.57 -8.18 1.08
CA ILE A 7 -14.32 -7.71 1.67
C ILE A 7 -13.26 -8.76 1.36
N VAL A 8 -12.38 -8.46 0.41
CA VAL A 8 -11.47 -9.41 -0.21
C VAL A 8 -10.11 -9.34 0.48
N GLY A 9 -9.73 -10.40 1.20
CA GLY A 9 -8.48 -10.54 1.92
C GLY A 9 -7.75 -11.86 1.60
N GLY A 10 -6.58 -12.05 2.23
CA GLY A 10 -5.63 -13.11 1.90
C GLY A 10 -4.53 -12.62 0.95
N GLY A 11 -4.28 -13.34 -0.13
CA GLY A 11 -3.24 -13.04 -1.12
C GLY A 11 -2.23 -14.16 -1.31
N ASP A 12 -1.22 -13.89 -2.14
CA ASP A 12 -0.18 -14.84 -2.53
C ASP A 12 1.21 -14.47 -1.98
N THR A 13 1.28 -13.42 -1.14
CA THR A 13 2.53 -12.91 -0.55
C THR A 13 2.65 -13.30 0.93
N SER A 14 3.81 -12.99 1.52
CA SER A 14 4.04 -13.11 2.98
C SER A 14 3.09 -12.23 3.81
N GLU A 15 2.39 -11.29 3.20
CA GLU A 15 1.49 -10.33 3.85
C GLU A 15 0.07 -10.88 4.05
N PHE A 16 -0.15 -12.15 3.71
CA PHE A 16 -1.43 -12.87 3.82
C PHE A 16 -2.15 -12.63 5.16
N GLN A 17 -1.44 -12.77 6.29
CA GLN A 17 -2.03 -12.59 7.62
C GLN A 17 -2.37 -11.13 7.93
N VAL A 18 -1.54 -10.19 7.46
CA VAL A 18 -1.79 -8.74 7.61
C VAL A 18 -3.04 -8.34 6.83
N SER A 19 -3.19 -8.90 5.63
CA SER A 19 -4.36 -8.72 4.76
C SER A 19 -5.64 -9.23 5.42
N LEU A 20 -5.64 -10.43 6.02
CA LEU A 20 -6.81 -10.94 6.75
C LEU A 20 -7.18 -10.09 7.98
N ARG A 21 -6.19 -9.59 8.72
CA ARG A 21 -6.45 -8.64 9.82
C ARG A 21 -7.06 -7.33 9.31
N SER A 22 -6.60 -6.85 8.16
CA SER A 22 -7.14 -5.66 7.50
C SER A 22 -8.58 -5.88 7.05
N ALA A 23 -8.90 -7.04 6.46
CA ALA A 23 -10.26 -7.43 6.10
C ALA A 23 -11.19 -7.43 7.33
N GLN A 24 -10.70 -7.94 8.47
CA GLN A 24 -11.46 -7.94 9.72
C GLN A 24 -11.67 -6.52 10.29
N GLY A 25 -10.68 -5.63 10.12
CA GLY A 25 -10.80 -4.20 10.43
C GLY A 25 -11.86 -3.51 9.57
N ILE A 26 -11.80 -3.68 8.25
CA ILE A 26 -12.82 -3.17 7.32
C ILE A 26 -14.22 -3.70 7.68
N TYR A 27 -14.35 -4.99 8.00
CA TYR A 27 -15.62 -5.57 8.42
C TYR A 27 -16.19 -4.91 9.68
N SER A 28 -15.34 -4.45 10.61
CA SER A 28 -15.79 -3.77 11.83
C SER A 28 -16.20 -2.32 11.56
N PHE A 29 -15.56 -1.65 10.59
CA PHE A 29 -15.79 -0.24 10.25
C PHE A 29 -17.00 0.00 9.35
N ILE A 30 -17.28 -0.88 8.38
CA ILE A 30 -18.36 -0.66 7.41
C ILE A 30 -19.75 -0.70 8.10
N ASP A 31 -20.63 0.18 7.62
CA ASP A 31 -22.03 0.30 8.04
C ASP A 31 -22.88 -0.93 7.65
N LYS A 32 -23.15 -1.80 8.64
CA LYS A 32 -23.98 -3.01 8.47
C LYS A 32 -25.48 -2.69 8.33
N GLU A 33 -25.91 -1.46 8.62
CA GLU A 33 -27.27 -1.02 8.37
C GLU A 33 -27.49 -0.71 6.88
N LYS A 34 -26.44 -0.28 6.16
CA LYS A 34 -26.50 -0.01 4.71
C LYS A 34 -26.16 -1.20 3.84
N TYR A 35 -25.23 -2.05 4.28
CA TYR A 35 -24.62 -3.08 3.44
C TYR A 35 -24.80 -4.49 4.01
N ILE A 36 -24.81 -5.49 3.13
CA ILE A 36 -24.62 -6.90 3.47
C ILE A 36 -23.15 -7.22 3.24
N LEU A 37 -22.44 -7.70 4.25
CA LEU A 37 -20.99 -7.88 4.21
C LEU A 37 -20.61 -9.35 4.24
N TYR A 38 -19.67 -9.73 3.37
CA TYR A 38 -19.03 -11.03 3.39
C TYR A 38 -17.51 -10.86 3.30
N ILE A 39 -16.77 -11.64 4.08
CA ILE A 39 -15.31 -11.72 3.93
C ILE A 39 -15.00 -12.84 2.93
N VAL A 40 -14.31 -12.49 1.85
CA VAL A 40 -13.79 -13.43 0.86
C VAL A 40 -12.29 -13.58 1.10
N GLN A 41 -11.85 -14.81 1.37
CA GLN A 41 -10.45 -15.16 1.52
C GLN A 41 -9.95 -15.80 0.21
N MET A 42 -8.83 -15.29 -0.28
CA MET A 42 -8.17 -15.77 -1.51
C MET A 42 -6.76 -16.26 -1.20
N HIS A 43 -6.40 -17.44 -1.70
CA HIS A 43 -5.01 -17.92 -1.75
C HIS A 43 -4.79 -18.79 -2.98
N GLY A 44 -3.94 -18.38 -3.92
CA GLY A 44 -3.76 -19.01 -5.22
C GLY A 44 -5.08 -19.15 -5.96
N ARG A 45 -5.57 -20.39 -6.10
CA ARG A 45 -6.87 -20.69 -6.71
C ARG A 45 -7.96 -21.04 -5.71
N ASP A 46 -7.61 -21.09 -4.43
CA ASP A 46 -8.48 -21.46 -3.33
C ASP A 46 -9.21 -20.23 -2.78
N TRP A 47 -10.44 -20.00 -3.27
CA TRP A 47 -11.20 -18.78 -2.98
C TRP A 47 -12.50 -19.16 -2.27
N HIS A 48 -12.69 -18.62 -1.06
CA HIS A 48 -13.78 -18.98 -0.19
C HIS A 48 -14.38 -17.77 0.48
N VAL A 49 -15.71 -17.75 0.59
CA VAL A 49 -16.44 -16.76 1.38
C VAL A 49 -16.76 -17.32 2.76
N ARG A 50 -16.62 -16.50 3.80
CA ARG A 50 -17.08 -16.83 5.16
C ARG A 50 -18.58 -16.57 5.28
N LEU A 51 -19.33 -17.59 5.67
CA LEU A 51 -20.78 -17.52 5.86
C LEU A 51 -21.14 -17.09 7.29
N PRO A 52 -22.38 -16.59 7.52
CA PRO A 52 -22.82 -16.12 8.83
C PRO A 52 -22.81 -17.19 9.94
N ASP A 53 -22.94 -18.47 9.57
CA ASP A 53 -22.89 -19.61 10.48
C ASP A 53 -21.45 -20.05 10.84
N GLY A 54 -20.45 -19.35 10.31
CA GLY A 54 -19.04 -19.65 10.52
C GLY A 54 -18.45 -20.66 9.54
N THR A 55 -19.26 -21.28 8.67
CA THR A 55 -18.77 -22.14 7.60
C THR A 55 -18.23 -21.33 6.43
N THR A 56 -17.69 -22.01 5.41
CA THR A 56 -17.25 -21.38 4.17
C THR A 56 -17.95 -21.97 2.97
N ALA A 57 -18.07 -21.17 1.90
CA ALA A 57 -18.53 -21.62 0.59
C ALA A 57 -17.49 -21.24 -0.48
N PRO A 58 -17.30 -22.05 -1.53
CA PRO A 58 -16.38 -21.71 -2.61
C PRO A 58 -16.92 -20.54 -3.43
N ILE A 59 -16.02 -19.69 -3.92
CA ILE A 59 -16.33 -18.66 -4.92
C ILE A 59 -16.30 -19.27 -6.33
N ASP A 60 -17.34 -19.03 -7.12
CA ASP A 60 -17.31 -19.24 -8.56
C ASP A 60 -16.47 -18.14 -9.20
N ARG A 61 -15.31 -18.51 -9.76
CA ARG A 61 -14.36 -17.57 -10.34
C ARG A 61 -14.81 -17.01 -11.70
N ASN A 62 -15.85 -17.55 -12.32
CA ASN A 62 -16.35 -17.02 -13.60
C ASN A 62 -17.12 -15.71 -13.44
N ASP A 63 -17.71 -15.47 -12.27
CA ASP A 63 -18.52 -14.28 -12.00
C ASP A 63 -18.43 -13.77 -10.56
N PHE A 64 -17.46 -14.29 -9.81
CA PHE A 64 -17.19 -13.95 -8.42
C PHE A 64 -18.39 -14.15 -7.47
N SER A 65 -19.28 -15.09 -7.76
CA SER A 65 -20.46 -15.38 -6.94
C SER A 65 -20.25 -16.57 -6.00
N PHE A 66 -21.23 -16.84 -5.12
CA PHE A 66 -21.27 -18.07 -4.31
C PHE A 66 -22.70 -18.56 -4.10
N LEU A 67 -22.85 -19.78 -3.57
CA LEU A 67 -24.14 -20.34 -3.20
C LEU A 67 -24.38 -20.23 -1.69
N LEU A 68 -25.52 -19.64 -1.32
CA LEU A 68 -26.04 -19.63 0.03
C LEU A 68 -27.40 -20.33 0.05
N ASN A 69 -27.50 -21.48 0.71
CA ASN A 69 -28.72 -22.29 0.77
C ASN A 69 -29.32 -22.60 -0.63
N GLY A 70 -28.45 -22.96 -1.58
CA GLY A 70 -28.82 -23.25 -2.97
C GLY A 70 -29.18 -22.03 -3.82
N LYS A 71 -29.09 -20.80 -3.28
CA LYS A 71 -29.31 -19.56 -4.03
C LYS A 71 -27.99 -18.89 -4.35
N LYS A 72 -27.83 -18.44 -5.59
CA LYS A 72 -26.68 -17.67 -6.04
C LYS A 72 -26.72 -16.26 -5.44
N VAL A 73 -25.62 -15.86 -4.82
CA VAL A 73 -25.38 -14.52 -4.29
C VAL A 73 -24.25 -13.89 -5.10
N VAL A 74 -24.51 -12.70 -5.64
CA VAL A 74 -23.53 -11.89 -6.37
C VAL A 74 -23.15 -10.68 -5.53
N PHE A 75 -21.95 -10.16 -5.74
CA PHE A 75 -21.48 -8.94 -5.07
C PHE A 75 -21.72 -7.72 -5.95
N ASP A 76 -22.21 -6.65 -5.34
CA ASP A 76 -22.39 -5.36 -5.98
C ASP A 76 -21.10 -4.54 -5.99
N PHE A 77 -20.15 -4.85 -5.09
CA PHE A 77 -18.89 -4.14 -4.92
C PHE A 77 -17.85 -5.03 -4.19
N ALA A 78 -16.57 -4.86 -4.53
CA ALA A 78 -15.44 -5.54 -3.89
C ALA A 78 -14.53 -4.55 -3.15
N TYR A 79 -14.51 -4.61 -1.83
CA TYR A 79 -13.54 -3.90 -1.01
C TYR A 79 -12.25 -4.72 -0.90
N ILE A 80 -11.18 -4.30 -1.59
CA ILE A 80 -9.91 -5.04 -1.65
C ILE A 80 -9.02 -4.63 -0.49
N THR A 81 -8.56 -5.62 0.30
CA THR A 81 -7.60 -5.44 1.40
C THR A 81 -6.40 -6.37 1.28
N ILE A 82 -6.21 -6.99 0.12
CA ILE A 82 -5.04 -7.82 -0.17
C ILE A 82 -3.83 -6.92 -0.34
N HIS A 83 -2.87 -7.05 0.57
CA HIS A 83 -1.54 -6.45 0.45
C HIS A 83 -0.68 -7.31 -0.50
N GLY A 84 0.06 -6.67 -1.38
CA GLY A 84 0.84 -7.30 -2.42
C GLY A 84 -0.02 -8.00 -3.48
N THR A 85 0.49 -9.09 -4.06
CA THR A 85 -0.20 -9.83 -5.10
C THR A 85 -1.39 -10.64 -4.56
N PRO A 86 -2.57 -10.63 -5.24
CA PRO A 86 -2.91 -9.87 -6.45
C PRO A 86 -3.61 -8.52 -6.20
N GLY A 87 -3.63 -8.02 -4.97
CA GLY A 87 -4.42 -6.85 -4.56
C GLY A 87 -3.80 -5.50 -4.91
N GLU A 88 -2.48 -5.39 -5.00
CA GLU A 88 -1.78 -4.13 -5.30
C GLU A 88 -1.12 -4.12 -6.68
N ASP A 89 -1.03 -5.26 -7.36
CA ASP A 89 -0.27 -5.40 -8.62
C ASP A 89 -1.11 -5.24 -9.90
N GLY A 90 -2.39 -4.88 -9.77
CA GLY A 90 -3.32 -4.66 -10.88
C GLY A 90 -4.02 -5.92 -11.39
N ARG A 91 -3.64 -7.12 -10.93
CA ARG A 91 -4.23 -8.38 -11.44
C ARG A 91 -5.67 -8.56 -10.99
N LEU A 92 -5.95 -8.32 -9.71
CA LEU A 92 -7.31 -8.47 -9.16
C LEU A 92 -8.24 -7.36 -9.69
N GLN A 93 -7.71 -6.16 -9.86
CA GLN A 93 -8.41 -5.03 -10.51
C GLN A 93 -8.85 -5.42 -11.91
N GLY A 94 -7.95 -5.96 -12.73
CA GLY A 94 -8.28 -6.37 -14.09
C GLY A 94 -9.31 -7.50 -14.13
N TYR A 95 -9.27 -8.42 -13.16
CA TYR A 95 -10.30 -9.43 -12.99
C TYR A 95 -11.68 -8.80 -12.72
N PHE A 96 -11.77 -7.84 -11.79
CA PHE A 96 -13.04 -7.17 -11.49
C PHE A 96 -13.51 -6.24 -12.62
N ASP A 97 -12.61 -5.59 -13.35
CA ASP A 97 -12.94 -4.80 -14.55
C ASP A 97 -13.64 -5.67 -15.60
N MET A 98 -13.12 -6.88 -15.84
CA MET A 98 -13.71 -7.84 -16.79
C MET A 98 -15.09 -8.34 -16.35
N LEU A 99 -15.31 -8.47 -15.05
CA LEU A 99 -16.60 -8.84 -14.46
C LEU A 99 -17.56 -7.66 -14.28
N ARG A 100 -17.09 -6.42 -14.48
CA ARG A 100 -17.82 -5.18 -14.21
C ARG A 100 -18.27 -5.05 -12.76
N ILE A 101 -17.46 -5.54 -11.83
CA ILE A 101 -17.66 -5.37 -10.39
C ILE A 101 -16.85 -4.17 -9.93
N PRO A 102 -17.45 -3.10 -9.41
CA PRO A 102 -16.70 -1.96 -8.88
C PRO A 102 -15.90 -2.36 -7.62
N TYR A 103 -14.79 -1.66 -7.37
CA TYR A 103 -13.89 -1.95 -6.23
C TYR A 103 -13.34 -0.70 -5.54
N SER A 104 -12.76 -0.89 -4.35
CA SER A 104 -12.41 0.19 -3.40
C SER A 104 -11.07 0.88 -3.59
N CYS A 105 -10.28 0.53 -4.61
CA CYS A 105 -8.91 1.00 -4.76
C CYS A 105 -8.59 1.38 -6.21
N CYS A 106 -7.33 1.72 -6.45
CA CYS A 106 -6.80 2.12 -7.75
C CYS A 106 -7.08 1.07 -8.85
N GLY A 107 -7.30 1.53 -10.08
CA GLY A 107 -7.41 0.65 -11.24
C GLY A 107 -6.07 0.05 -11.68
N VAL A 108 -6.11 -0.84 -12.69
CA VAL A 108 -4.97 -1.66 -13.13
C VAL A 108 -3.66 -0.89 -13.28
N LEU A 109 -3.64 0.20 -14.04
CA LEU A 109 -2.42 0.96 -14.31
C LEU A 109 -1.81 1.55 -13.03
N ALA A 110 -2.62 2.20 -12.21
CA ALA A 110 -2.18 2.84 -10.99
C ALA A 110 -1.69 1.79 -9.97
N ALA A 111 -2.43 0.69 -9.81
CA ALA A 111 -2.03 -0.42 -8.96
C ALA A 111 -0.66 -1.00 -9.41
N SER A 112 -0.55 -1.47 -10.66
CA SER A 112 0.70 -2.03 -11.19
C SER A 112 1.88 -1.05 -11.12
N LEU A 113 1.64 0.24 -11.40
CA LEU A 113 2.67 1.26 -11.34
C LEU A 113 3.16 1.49 -9.90
N THR A 114 2.25 1.67 -8.95
CA THR A 114 2.62 1.92 -7.54
C THR A 114 3.26 0.73 -6.86
N TYR A 115 2.94 -0.49 -7.29
CA TYR A 115 3.55 -1.71 -6.77
C TYR A 115 5.02 -1.89 -7.17
N ASP A 116 5.40 -1.36 -8.34
CA ASP A 116 6.80 -1.26 -8.76
C ASP A 116 7.40 0.07 -8.30
N LYS A 117 8.15 0.02 -7.19
CA LYS A 117 8.72 1.23 -6.57
C LYS A 117 9.62 2.00 -7.52
N PHE A 118 10.43 1.31 -8.32
CA PHE A 118 11.32 1.97 -9.27
C PHE A 118 10.51 2.66 -10.37
N ALA A 119 9.55 1.95 -10.97
CA ALA A 119 8.71 2.53 -12.02
C ALA A 119 7.88 3.72 -11.49
N CYS A 120 7.25 3.57 -10.32
CA CYS A 120 6.47 4.63 -9.68
C CYS A 120 7.32 5.88 -9.41
N ASN A 121 8.48 5.70 -8.75
CA ASN A 121 9.35 6.81 -8.38
C ASN A 121 9.91 7.51 -9.63
N GLN A 122 10.32 6.76 -10.64
CA GLN A 122 10.80 7.34 -11.91
C GLN A 122 9.70 8.06 -12.68
N TYR A 123 8.47 7.53 -12.67
CA TYR A 123 7.32 8.21 -13.25
C TYR A 123 7.05 9.54 -12.54
N LEU A 124 6.97 9.55 -11.22
CA LEU A 124 6.73 10.75 -10.42
C LEU A 124 7.88 11.76 -10.48
N LYS A 125 9.14 11.31 -10.65
CA LYS A 125 10.31 12.17 -10.90
C LYS A 125 10.11 13.05 -12.13
N SER A 126 9.45 12.55 -13.17
CA SER A 126 9.16 13.31 -14.39
C SER A 126 8.19 14.48 -14.17
N PHE A 127 7.40 14.44 -13.09
CA PHE A 127 6.50 15.52 -12.65
C PHE A 127 7.13 16.43 -11.59
N GLY A 128 8.44 16.29 -11.33
CA GLY A 128 9.17 17.10 -10.36
C GLY A 128 9.07 16.59 -8.91
N VAL A 129 8.50 15.40 -8.68
CA VAL A 129 8.55 14.78 -7.35
C VAL A 129 9.98 14.35 -7.05
N ARG A 130 10.52 14.79 -5.91
CA ARG A 130 11.88 14.45 -5.50
C ARG A 130 11.89 13.02 -4.95
N ILE A 131 12.84 12.22 -5.41
CA ILE A 131 13.07 10.82 -5.00
C ILE A 131 14.54 10.61 -4.65
N ALA A 132 14.90 9.49 -4.02
CA ALA A 132 16.31 9.08 -3.95
C ALA A 132 16.85 8.74 -5.35
N GLU A 133 18.15 8.97 -5.54
CA GLU A 133 18.87 8.43 -6.69
C GLU A 133 18.91 6.90 -6.56
N SER A 134 18.57 6.21 -7.65
CA SER A 134 18.39 4.76 -7.64
C SER A 134 18.79 4.10 -8.97
N LEU A 135 19.16 2.82 -8.89
CA LEU A 135 19.45 1.94 -10.03
C LEU A 135 18.63 0.67 -9.93
N LEU A 136 18.07 0.24 -11.06
CA LEU A 136 17.40 -1.05 -11.19
C LEU A 136 18.33 -2.06 -11.85
N LEU A 137 18.50 -3.22 -11.22
CA LEU A 137 19.21 -4.38 -11.75
C LEU A 137 18.21 -5.50 -11.99
N ARG A 138 18.17 -6.03 -13.21
CA ARG A 138 17.42 -7.25 -13.53
C ARG A 138 18.31 -8.47 -13.46
N LYS A 139 17.72 -9.63 -13.19
CA LYS A 139 18.45 -10.90 -13.15
C LYS A 139 19.28 -11.10 -14.42
N GLY A 140 20.56 -11.41 -14.24
CA GLY A 140 21.55 -11.55 -15.31
C GLY A 140 22.28 -10.24 -15.68
N GLN A 141 21.82 -9.09 -15.20
CA GLN A 141 22.61 -7.86 -15.24
C GLN A 141 23.60 -7.83 -14.07
N THR A 142 24.75 -7.22 -14.30
CA THR A 142 25.78 -7.01 -13.28
C THR A 142 26.12 -5.53 -13.20
N ILE A 143 26.68 -5.12 -12.07
CA ILE A 143 27.18 -3.76 -11.85
C ILE A 143 28.45 -3.83 -11.01
N SER A 144 29.41 -2.96 -11.32
CA SER A 144 30.63 -2.84 -10.52
C SER A 144 30.37 -2.09 -9.21
N ASP A 145 31.18 -2.35 -8.19
CA ASP A 145 31.08 -1.59 -6.93
C ASP A 145 31.32 -0.10 -7.18
N GLU A 146 32.27 0.23 -8.06
CA GLU A 146 32.65 1.57 -8.48
C GLU A 146 31.48 2.31 -9.13
N ASP A 147 30.70 1.64 -9.97
CA ASP A 147 29.49 2.23 -10.56
C ASP A 147 28.43 2.50 -9.50
N VAL A 148 28.23 1.60 -8.53
CA VAL A 148 27.30 1.81 -7.42
C VAL A 148 27.75 3.01 -6.58
N ILE A 149 29.01 3.05 -6.16
CA ILE A 149 29.56 4.13 -5.33
C ILE A 149 29.54 5.47 -6.10
N GLY A 150 29.91 5.46 -7.38
CA GLY A 150 29.98 6.67 -8.19
C GLY A 150 28.61 7.26 -8.55
N LYS A 151 27.59 6.42 -8.75
CA LYS A 151 26.24 6.88 -9.16
C LYS A 151 25.29 7.09 -7.98
N ILE A 152 25.41 6.26 -6.94
CA ILE A 152 24.46 6.21 -5.81
C ILE A 152 25.11 6.65 -4.50
N GLY A 153 26.38 6.30 -4.29
CA GLY A 153 27.10 6.60 -3.06
C GLY A 153 26.80 5.62 -1.93
N LEU A 154 27.46 5.85 -0.79
CA LEU A 154 27.29 5.08 0.45
C LEU A 154 26.96 6.03 1.61
N PRO A 155 26.12 5.60 2.58
CA PRO A 155 25.41 4.32 2.56
C PRO A 155 24.30 4.26 1.50
N CYS A 156 23.91 3.06 1.10
CA CYS A 156 22.77 2.81 0.20
C CYS A 156 21.94 1.62 0.70
N PHE A 157 20.70 1.53 0.22
CA PHE A 157 19.84 0.36 0.43
C PHE A 157 19.83 -0.51 -0.82
N ILE A 158 19.96 -1.82 -0.63
CA ILE A 158 19.77 -2.82 -1.68
C ILE A 158 18.58 -3.69 -1.30
N LYS A 159 17.56 -3.74 -2.16
CA LYS A 159 16.27 -4.39 -1.87
C LYS A 159 15.59 -4.94 -3.13
N PRO A 160 14.72 -5.94 -3.03
CA PRO A 160 13.78 -6.29 -4.10
C PRO A 160 12.98 -5.08 -4.61
N SER A 161 12.77 -4.98 -5.93
CA SER A 161 11.95 -3.89 -6.52
C SER A 161 10.46 -4.06 -6.20
N LEU A 162 9.98 -5.31 -6.23
CA LEU A 162 8.59 -5.69 -5.98
C LEU A 162 8.42 -6.25 -4.56
N GLY A 163 7.26 -5.99 -3.95
CA GLY A 163 6.86 -6.53 -2.64
C GLY A 163 6.93 -5.51 -1.49
N GLY A 164 6.06 -5.68 -0.50
CA GLY A 164 6.00 -4.86 0.71
C GLY A 164 6.87 -5.37 1.85
N SER A 165 6.75 -4.72 3.01
CA SER A 165 7.17 -5.28 4.32
C SER A 165 8.67 -5.51 4.56
N SER A 166 9.55 -4.82 3.82
CA SER A 166 11.01 -4.76 4.09
C SER A 166 11.77 -6.10 4.05
N PHE A 167 11.20 -7.15 3.44
CA PHE A 167 11.91 -8.41 3.21
C PHE A 167 13.04 -8.22 2.19
N GLY A 168 14.22 -8.78 2.49
CA GLY A 168 15.38 -8.71 1.60
C GLY A 168 16.06 -7.33 1.51
N VAL A 169 15.69 -6.36 2.35
CA VAL A 169 16.33 -5.04 2.41
C VAL A 169 17.66 -5.11 3.18
N THR A 170 18.73 -4.56 2.62
CA THR A 170 20.04 -4.47 3.28
C THR A 170 20.59 -3.05 3.18
N LYS A 171 20.95 -2.44 4.33
CA LYS A 171 21.69 -1.18 4.36
C LYS A 171 23.18 -1.45 4.19
N VAL A 172 23.74 -1.02 3.07
CA VAL A 172 25.13 -1.18 2.69
C VAL A 172 25.90 0.09 3.05
N LYS A 173 26.91 -0.03 3.92
CA LYS A 173 27.73 1.07 4.43
C LYS A 173 29.14 1.06 3.87
N THR A 174 29.63 -0.11 3.44
CA THR A 174 30.98 -0.27 2.88
C THR A 174 30.94 -0.96 1.53
N ARG A 175 32.01 -0.80 0.76
CA ARG A 175 32.15 -1.38 -0.58
C ARG A 175 31.96 -2.90 -0.58
N GLU A 176 32.55 -3.58 0.40
CA GLU A 176 32.60 -5.04 0.51
C GLU A 176 31.21 -5.66 0.73
N GLN A 177 30.24 -4.85 1.15
CA GLN A 177 28.86 -5.28 1.39
C GLN A 177 27.98 -5.21 0.14
N ILE A 178 28.41 -4.54 -0.93
CA ILE A 178 27.59 -4.30 -2.14
C ILE A 178 27.20 -5.62 -2.82
N GLN A 179 28.19 -6.40 -3.30
CA GLN A 179 27.91 -7.64 -4.04
C GLN A 179 27.16 -8.69 -3.20
N PRO A 180 27.51 -8.93 -1.91
CA PRO A 180 26.73 -9.83 -1.06
C PRO A 180 25.27 -9.41 -0.91
N ALA A 181 25.00 -8.11 -0.75
CA ALA A 181 23.64 -7.60 -0.63
C ALA A 181 22.83 -7.70 -1.93
N ILE A 182 23.47 -7.47 -3.10
CA ILE A 182 22.85 -7.69 -4.41
C ILE A 182 22.49 -9.16 -4.60
N ALA A 183 23.43 -10.07 -4.30
CA ALA A 183 23.19 -11.52 -4.41
C ALA A 183 22.02 -11.96 -3.53
N LYS A 184 22.00 -11.54 -2.26
CA LYS A 184 20.90 -11.80 -1.33
C LYS A 184 19.56 -11.27 -1.85
N ALA A 185 19.51 -10.06 -2.39
CA ALA A 185 18.26 -9.50 -2.91
C ALA A 185 17.75 -10.28 -4.14
N PHE A 186 18.64 -10.85 -4.97
CA PHE A 186 18.27 -11.71 -6.10
C PHE A 186 17.81 -13.12 -5.72
N GLU A 187 18.05 -13.57 -4.49
CA GLU A 187 17.46 -14.82 -3.98
C GLU A 187 15.93 -14.68 -3.83
N GLU A 188 15.46 -13.46 -3.55
CA GLU A 188 14.06 -13.16 -3.28
C GLU A 188 13.31 -12.60 -4.51
N ALA A 189 14.02 -11.96 -5.46
CA ALA A 189 13.38 -11.25 -6.58
C ALA A 189 14.13 -11.34 -7.91
N GLN A 190 13.41 -11.09 -9.01
CA GLN A 190 14.00 -10.97 -10.35
C GLN A 190 14.58 -9.59 -10.64
N GLU A 191 14.21 -8.59 -9.84
CA GLU A 191 14.65 -7.21 -9.97
C GLU A 191 15.07 -6.68 -8.59
N VAL A 192 16.24 -6.04 -8.55
CA VAL A 192 16.85 -5.47 -7.34
C VAL A 192 17.04 -3.99 -7.56
N LEU A 193 16.60 -3.21 -6.57
CA LEU A 193 16.77 -1.77 -6.50
C LEU A 193 17.96 -1.45 -5.59
N VAL A 194 18.85 -0.61 -6.07
CA VAL A 194 19.93 0.02 -5.30
C VAL A 194 19.59 1.50 -5.16
N GLU A 195 19.39 1.98 -3.93
CA GLU A 195 18.84 3.31 -3.65
C GLU A 195 19.72 4.07 -2.66
N ALA A 196 19.99 5.34 -2.93
CA ALA A 196 20.79 6.19 -2.05
C ALA A 196 20.13 6.31 -0.67
N PHE A 197 20.91 6.20 0.40
CA PHE A 197 20.40 6.48 1.74
C PHE A 197 20.01 7.95 1.86
N MET A 198 18.80 8.19 2.35
CA MET A 198 18.33 9.52 2.72
C MET A 198 18.25 9.59 4.24
N GLU A 199 18.92 10.56 4.84
CA GLU A 199 18.84 10.83 6.28
C GLU A 199 17.78 11.90 6.53
N GLY A 200 16.78 11.59 7.35
CA GLY A 200 15.68 12.50 7.59
C GLY A 200 14.56 11.92 8.44
N MET A 201 13.52 12.74 8.64
CA MET A 201 12.30 12.36 9.35
C MET A 201 11.36 11.61 8.40
N GLU A 202 10.86 10.44 8.80
CA GLU A 202 9.84 9.72 8.04
C GLU A 202 8.44 10.28 8.34
N LEU A 203 7.71 10.63 7.27
CA LEU A 203 6.35 11.13 7.35
C LEU A 203 5.44 10.34 6.41
N THR A 204 4.23 10.10 6.87
CA THR A 204 3.20 9.37 6.11
C THR A 204 1.96 10.24 6.00
N CYS A 205 1.36 10.31 4.81
CA CYS A 205 0.13 11.05 4.55
C CYS A 205 -0.86 10.20 3.74
N GLY A 206 -2.03 9.94 4.30
CA GLY A 206 -3.14 9.34 3.56
C GLY A 206 -4.04 10.39 2.93
N CYS A 207 -4.69 10.02 1.83
CA CYS A 207 -5.78 10.82 1.25
C CYS A 207 -6.75 9.95 0.46
N TYR A 208 -7.93 10.48 0.21
CA TYR A 208 -8.88 9.93 -0.75
C TYR A 208 -9.69 11.03 -1.43
N LYS A 209 -10.20 10.74 -2.62
CA LYS A 209 -11.11 11.62 -3.35
C LYS A 209 -12.32 10.82 -3.84
N THR A 210 -13.45 11.51 -3.88
CA THR A 210 -14.69 11.07 -4.53
C THR A 210 -15.10 12.12 -5.55
N LYS A 211 -16.20 11.89 -6.28
CA LYS A 211 -16.80 12.88 -7.18
C LYS A 211 -17.13 14.21 -6.46
N GLU A 212 -17.38 14.17 -5.16
CA GLU A 212 -17.87 15.32 -4.38
C GLU A 212 -16.89 15.82 -3.32
N LYS A 213 -15.92 14.99 -2.90
CA LYS A 213 -15.05 15.27 -1.76
C LYS A 213 -13.59 15.01 -2.10
N SER A 214 -12.70 15.80 -1.51
CA SER A 214 -11.26 15.55 -1.50
C SER A 214 -10.77 15.72 -0.08
N VAL A 215 -10.25 14.65 0.51
CA VAL A 215 -9.81 14.62 1.92
C VAL A 215 -8.35 14.20 1.96
N VAL A 216 -7.50 15.08 2.49
CA VAL A 216 -6.10 14.79 2.82
C VAL A 216 -6.01 14.74 4.33
N PHE A 217 -5.52 13.62 4.87
CA PHE A 217 -5.51 13.41 6.30
C PHE A 217 -4.32 14.11 7.00
N PRO A 218 -4.39 14.31 8.33
CA PRO A 218 -3.24 14.70 9.13
C PRO A 218 -2.06 13.74 8.92
N LEU A 219 -0.85 14.29 9.01
CA LEU A 219 0.38 13.53 8.86
C LEU A 219 0.62 12.61 10.06
N THR A 220 1.27 11.49 9.82
CA THR A 220 1.87 10.65 10.86
C THR A 220 3.38 10.74 10.75
N GLU A 221 4.05 11.06 11.86
CA GLU A 221 5.50 10.94 11.99
C GLU A 221 5.84 9.52 12.45
N VAL A 222 6.80 8.89 11.79
CA VAL A 222 7.29 7.56 12.14
C VAL A 222 8.68 7.70 12.73
N VAL A 223 8.83 7.35 14.01
CA VAL A 223 10.11 7.40 14.73
C VAL A 223 10.55 5.97 15.00
N SER A 224 11.43 5.43 14.15
CA SER A 224 12.01 4.10 14.37
C SER A 224 12.93 4.12 15.58
N HIS A 225 12.83 3.10 16.44
CA HIS A 225 13.82 2.85 17.50
C HIS A 225 15.07 2.16 16.94
N ASN A 226 14.99 1.67 15.69
CA ASN A 226 16.07 1.03 14.95
C ASN A 226 16.78 2.01 14.01
N GLU A 227 17.85 1.54 13.35
CA GLU A 227 18.63 2.34 12.40
C GLU A 227 17.83 2.73 11.12
N TYR A 228 16.70 2.07 10.86
CA TYR A 228 15.73 2.37 9.80
C TYR A 228 14.39 1.66 10.09
N PHE A 229 13.34 1.98 9.35
CA PHE A 229 12.01 1.40 9.52
C PHE A 229 11.89 0.00 8.86
N ASP A 230 12.39 -1.03 9.55
CA ASP A 230 12.40 -2.43 9.12
C ASP A 230 11.12 -3.19 9.52
N TYR A 231 11.07 -4.49 9.23
CA TYR A 231 9.92 -5.35 9.55
C TYR A 231 9.58 -5.35 11.05
N GLU A 232 10.61 -5.37 11.90
CA GLU A 232 10.46 -5.34 13.37
C GLU A 232 9.84 -3.99 13.81
N ALA A 233 10.34 -2.87 13.30
CA ALA A 233 9.76 -1.54 13.53
C ALA A 233 8.30 -1.43 13.08
N LYS A 234 7.92 -2.10 11.99
CA LYS A 234 6.56 -2.06 11.40
C LYS A 234 5.53 -2.92 12.15
N TYR A 235 5.94 -4.05 12.72
CA TYR A 235 4.97 -5.05 13.20
C TYR A 235 5.14 -5.46 14.67
N ASN A 236 6.30 -5.19 15.27
CA ASN A 236 6.61 -5.60 16.63
C ASN A 236 6.68 -4.43 17.63
N GLY A 237 6.30 -3.22 17.20
CA GLY A 237 6.16 -2.06 18.09
C GLY A 237 7.47 -1.32 18.38
N GLU A 238 8.50 -1.52 17.55
CA GLU A 238 9.81 -0.84 17.67
C GLU A 238 9.81 0.53 16.97
N SER A 239 8.67 1.24 17.00
CA SER A 239 8.54 2.59 16.49
C SER A 239 7.44 3.37 17.20
N ASP A 240 7.63 4.68 17.32
CA ASP A 240 6.55 5.59 17.71
C ASP A 240 5.86 6.14 16.48
N GLU A 241 4.54 5.97 16.41
CA GLU A 241 3.68 6.51 15.36
C GLU A 241 2.90 7.70 15.92
N ILE A 242 3.30 8.91 15.54
CA ILE A 242 2.79 10.15 16.14
C ILE A 242 1.84 10.83 15.16
N THR A 243 0.55 10.79 15.48
CA THR A 243 -0.52 11.39 14.67
C THR A 243 -1.35 12.37 15.52
N PRO A 244 -1.39 13.68 15.20
CA PRO A 244 -0.70 14.34 14.09
C PRO A 244 0.82 14.47 14.31
N ALA A 245 1.58 14.49 13.21
CA ALA A 245 3.04 14.65 13.20
C ALA A 245 3.49 15.98 13.84
N ARG A 246 4.66 15.99 14.49
CA ARG A 246 5.22 17.16 15.19
C ARG A 246 6.04 18.04 14.24
N VAL A 247 5.38 18.60 13.23
CA VAL A 247 6.01 19.43 12.19
C VAL A 247 5.43 20.84 12.16
N SER A 248 6.12 21.77 11.49
CA SER A 248 5.61 23.10 11.21
C SER A 248 4.35 23.03 10.33
N ASP A 249 3.44 24.01 10.48
CA ASP A 249 2.27 24.11 9.61
C ASP A 249 2.67 24.24 8.13
N GLU A 250 3.77 24.94 7.84
CA GLU A 250 4.31 25.10 6.48
C GLU A 250 4.73 23.75 5.87
N LEU A 251 5.50 22.95 6.61
CA LEU A 251 5.90 21.62 6.15
C LEU A 251 4.68 20.71 6.00
N ARG A 252 3.74 20.76 6.95
CA ARG A 252 2.48 20.00 6.88
C ARG A 252 1.75 20.28 5.58
N ASP A 253 1.50 21.56 5.29
CA ASP A 253 0.71 21.99 4.14
C ASP A 253 1.40 21.59 2.83
N ARG A 254 2.73 21.72 2.74
CA ARG A 254 3.51 21.30 1.58
C ARG A 254 3.44 19.78 1.34
N VAL A 255 3.52 18.96 2.39
CA VAL A 255 3.38 17.50 2.28
C VAL A 255 1.97 17.14 1.82
N GLN A 256 0.93 17.70 2.45
CA GLN A 256 -0.46 17.42 2.08
C GLN A 256 -0.79 17.85 0.64
N GLN A 257 -0.29 19.00 0.19
CA GLN A 257 -0.42 19.44 -1.20
C GLN A 257 0.25 18.46 -2.16
N LEU A 258 1.47 18.00 -1.83
CA LEU A 258 2.17 17.00 -2.64
C LEU A 258 1.44 15.66 -2.66
N THR A 259 0.90 15.19 -1.53
CA THR A 259 0.11 13.95 -1.46
C THR A 259 -1.14 14.04 -2.34
N SER A 260 -1.87 15.17 -2.28
CA SER A 260 -3.02 15.41 -3.15
C SER A 260 -2.64 15.46 -4.63
N ALA A 261 -1.50 16.07 -4.98
CA ALA A 261 -1.03 16.13 -6.36
C ALA A 261 -0.61 14.74 -6.86
N ILE A 262 0.08 13.93 -6.05
CA ILE A 262 0.45 12.55 -6.39
C ILE A 262 -0.80 11.70 -6.65
N TYR A 263 -1.86 11.86 -5.84
CA TYR A 263 -3.15 11.21 -6.07
C TYR A 263 -3.67 11.49 -7.49
N ASP A 264 -3.64 12.75 -7.91
CA ASP A 264 -4.15 13.17 -9.22
C ASP A 264 -3.24 12.71 -10.36
N ILE A 265 -1.92 12.83 -10.20
CA ILE A 265 -0.92 12.41 -11.20
C ILE A 265 -1.04 10.91 -11.51
N LEU A 266 -1.23 10.09 -10.47
CA LEU A 266 -1.37 8.65 -10.61
C LEU A 266 -2.78 8.23 -11.06
N ASN A 267 -3.73 9.17 -11.13
CA ASN A 267 -5.16 8.87 -11.29
C ASN A 267 -5.62 7.81 -10.25
N ALA A 268 -5.19 8.02 -9.00
CA ALA A 268 -5.49 7.13 -7.90
C ALA A 268 -6.99 7.10 -7.59
N GLN A 269 -7.44 5.98 -7.00
CA GLN A 269 -8.80 5.80 -6.54
C GLN A 269 -8.79 5.11 -5.18
N GLY A 270 -9.87 5.30 -4.43
CA GLY A 270 -9.92 4.82 -3.05
C GLY A 270 -9.03 5.65 -2.14
N ILE A 271 -8.56 5.01 -1.07
CA ILE A 271 -7.60 5.59 -0.13
C ILE A 271 -6.20 5.17 -0.57
N ILE A 272 -5.30 6.15 -0.71
CA ILE A 272 -3.87 5.88 -0.83
C ILE A 272 -3.14 6.39 0.40
N ARG A 273 -1.94 5.88 0.61
CA ARG A 273 -0.99 6.36 1.59
C ARG A 273 0.35 6.64 0.90
N VAL A 274 0.85 7.86 1.04
CA VAL A 274 2.15 8.25 0.50
C VAL A 274 3.14 8.43 1.63
N ASP A 275 4.28 7.78 1.49
CA ASP A 275 5.34 7.76 2.49
C ASP A 275 6.51 8.62 2.00
N TYR A 276 7.07 9.43 2.90
CA TYR A 276 8.08 10.43 2.60
C TYR A 276 9.24 10.36 3.58
N ILE A 277 10.39 10.88 3.16
CA ILE A 277 11.47 11.27 4.06
C ILE A 277 11.81 12.75 3.88
N ILE A 278 11.86 13.46 5.00
CA ILE A 278 12.15 14.89 5.05
C ILE A 278 13.64 15.06 5.39
N THR A 279 14.43 15.42 4.39
CA THR A 279 15.88 15.63 4.54
C THR A 279 16.20 17.08 4.90
N ALA A 280 17.46 17.37 5.21
CA ALA A 280 17.93 18.68 5.65
C ALA A 280 17.41 19.86 4.77
N GLY A 281 16.94 20.91 5.44
CA GLY A 281 16.28 22.06 4.81
C GLY A 281 14.84 21.78 4.38
N GLU A 282 14.14 20.87 5.07
CA GLU A 282 12.74 20.50 4.81
C GLU A 282 12.47 20.07 3.36
N LYS A 283 13.42 19.32 2.78
CA LYS A 283 13.26 18.76 1.44
C LYS A 283 12.42 17.49 1.53
N ILE A 284 11.25 17.52 0.92
CA ILE A 284 10.32 16.39 0.88
C ILE A 284 10.78 15.43 -0.22
N ASN A 285 11.08 14.17 0.12
CA ASN A 285 11.45 13.13 -0.84
C ASN A 285 10.42 12.00 -0.72
N LEU A 286 9.90 11.54 -1.84
CA LEU A 286 9.02 10.38 -1.90
C LEU A 286 9.82 9.10 -1.62
N LEU A 287 9.24 8.23 -0.79
CA LEU A 287 9.70 6.86 -0.61
C LEU A 287 8.86 5.91 -1.47
N GLU A 288 7.56 5.87 -1.23
CA GLU A 288 6.63 4.97 -1.92
C GLU A 288 5.17 5.47 -1.84
N VAL A 289 4.32 4.90 -2.69
CA VAL A 289 2.86 5.10 -2.71
C VAL A 289 2.20 3.74 -2.52
N ASN A 290 1.31 3.64 -1.55
CA ASN A 290 0.58 2.42 -1.21
C ASN A 290 -0.90 2.60 -1.55
N THR A 291 -1.47 1.70 -2.36
CA THR A 291 -2.84 1.83 -2.89
C THR A 291 -3.86 0.94 -2.19
N THR A 292 -3.41 -0.02 -1.36
CA THR A 292 -4.26 -0.69 -0.38
C THR A 292 -3.62 -0.61 1.01
N PRO A 293 -3.63 0.56 1.67
CA PRO A 293 -2.97 0.70 2.97
C PRO A 293 -3.61 -0.20 4.04
N GLY A 294 -2.83 -0.52 5.09
CA GLY A 294 -3.32 -1.29 6.24
C GLY A 294 -4.52 -0.64 6.94
N MET A 295 -5.49 -1.48 7.35
CA MET A 295 -6.78 -1.05 7.90
C MET A 295 -7.10 -1.67 9.27
N THR A 296 -6.07 -2.05 10.05
CA THR A 296 -6.28 -2.39 11.46
C THR A 296 -6.49 -1.12 12.29
N ALA A 297 -7.04 -1.22 13.50
CA ALA A 297 -7.29 -0.05 14.35
C ALA A 297 -6.01 0.77 14.69
N THR A 298 -4.87 0.09 14.68
CA THR A 298 -3.52 0.65 14.89
C THR A 298 -2.82 1.04 13.60
N SER A 299 -3.38 0.79 12.42
CA SER A 299 -2.76 1.25 11.16
C SER A 299 -2.82 2.77 11.00
N PHE A 300 -1.90 3.32 10.20
CA PHE A 300 -1.82 4.76 9.93
C PHE A 300 -3.14 5.38 9.49
N ILE A 301 -3.83 4.81 8.50
CA ILE A 301 -5.07 5.41 7.96
C ILE A 301 -6.15 5.58 9.04
N PRO A 302 -6.52 4.54 9.83
CA PRO A 302 -7.44 4.73 10.95
C PRO A 302 -6.99 5.73 12.02
N GLN A 303 -5.68 5.85 12.30
CA GLN A 303 -5.17 6.88 13.21
C GLN A 303 -5.36 8.28 12.64
N GLN A 304 -5.03 8.46 11.36
CA GLN A 304 -5.14 9.73 10.63
C GLN A 304 -6.58 10.20 10.49
N VAL A 305 -7.52 9.27 10.23
CA VAL A 305 -8.96 9.55 10.19
C VAL A 305 -9.46 10.04 11.56
N ARG A 306 -9.06 9.39 12.66
CA ARG A 306 -9.41 9.84 14.01
C ARG A 306 -8.82 11.22 14.34
N ALA A 307 -7.56 11.45 13.97
CA ALA A 307 -6.90 12.75 14.17
C ALA A 307 -7.56 13.87 13.35
N ALA A 308 -8.17 13.54 12.20
CA ALA A 308 -8.96 14.46 11.40
C ALA A 308 -10.34 14.77 12.00
N GLY A 309 -10.73 14.11 13.10
CA GLY A 309 -12.08 14.20 13.67
C GLY A 309 -13.16 13.54 12.82
N LEU A 310 -12.79 12.62 11.92
CA LEU A 310 -13.71 11.92 11.03
C LEU A 310 -14.07 10.53 11.59
N ASP A 311 -15.25 10.03 11.25
CA ASP A 311 -15.62 8.63 11.47
C ASP A 311 -15.14 7.77 10.29
N ILE A 312 -14.40 6.71 10.58
CA ILE A 312 -13.93 5.75 9.57
C ILE A 312 -15.09 5.11 8.81
N LYS A 313 -16.24 4.92 9.46
CA LYS A 313 -17.46 4.41 8.82
C LYS A 313 -17.93 5.30 7.67
N ASP A 314 -17.86 6.61 7.86
CA ASP A 314 -18.26 7.59 6.84
C ASP A 314 -17.25 7.59 5.68
N VAL A 315 -15.96 7.49 5.98
CA VAL A 315 -14.91 7.34 4.96
C VAL A 315 -15.14 6.07 4.12
N MET A 316 -15.41 4.92 4.75
CA MET A 316 -15.71 3.68 4.01
C MET A 316 -16.97 3.82 3.15
N THR A 317 -17.99 4.52 3.66
CA THR A 317 -19.23 4.79 2.92
C THR A 317 -18.96 5.67 1.71
N ASP A 318 -18.15 6.73 1.86
CA ASP A 318 -17.77 7.62 0.77
C ASP A 318 -17.04 6.84 -0.35
N ILE A 319 -16.13 5.91 -0.01
CA ILE A 319 -15.44 5.07 -1.00
C ILE A 319 -16.40 4.14 -1.74
N ILE A 320 -17.29 3.44 -1.02
CA ILE A 320 -18.22 2.49 -1.64
C ILE A 320 -19.23 3.22 -2.54
N GLU A 321 -19.83 4.30 -2.06
CA GLU A 321 -20.87 5.02 -2.80
C GLU A 321 -20.32 5.82 -3.99
N ASN A 322 -19.03 6.17 -3.99
CA ASN A 322 -18.39 6.84 -5.14
C ASN A 322 -18.44 6.02 -6.44
N ALA A 323 -18.57 4.69 -6.34
CA ALA A 323 -18.70 3.81 -7.50
C ALA A 323 -20.09 3.82 -8.15
N PHE A 324 -21.09 4.41 -7.49
CA PHE A 324 -22.47 4.48 -7.95
C PHE A 324 -22.87 5.92 -8.33
#